data_AF-A0A952Z1V1-F1
#
_entry.id   AF-A0A952Z1V1-F1
#
_cell.length_a   1.000
_cell.length_b   1.000
_cell.length_c   1.000
_cell.angle_alpha   90.00
_cell.angle_beta   90.00
_cell.angle_gamma   90.00
#
_symmetry.space_group_name_H-M   'P 1'
#
loop_
_entity.id
_entity.type
_entity.pdbx_description
1 polymer ?
#
loop_
_entity_poly.entity_id
_entity_poly.type
_entity_poly.pdbx_seq_one_letter_code
_entity_poly.pdbx_strand_id
1 'polypeptide(L)'
;MSENIQISESLQFYFANNQNQGAIDEILSQKTMPSDLSWEEIGQFNEAKLSALNVQLDYWKLLHHIWNMTWGTAIDLSRYQPVSPMFYASRKGNENSVEWVWDCYFYKAFEFKNYRIYTVCCADSKSGVQIGFFVEDENSEYAISNQLVLSESWLEAENDERWTKNKLVQIAGQTNVNIDLLAGLANEVASALAQRI
;
A
#
# COMPACT_ATOMS: atom_id res chain seq x y z
N MET A 1 10.94 -17.42 10.16
CA MET A 1 11.78 -17.59 8.95
C MET A 1 11.70 -16.28 8.21
N SER A 2 12.81 -15.78 7.67
CA SER A 2 12.80 -14.55 6.87
C SER A 2 12.07 -14.84 5.56
N GLU A 3 10.93 -14.20 5.33
CA GLU A 3 10.14 -14.39 4.11
C GLU A 3 10.42 -13.23 3.15
N ASN A 4 11.32 -13.50 2.21
CA ASN A 4 11.60 -12.60 1.11
C ASN A 4 10.42 -12.61 0.13
N ILE A 5 9.88 -11.44 -0.17
CA ILE A 5 8.82 -11.27 -1.18
C ILE A 5 9.50 -11.03 -2.53
N GLN A 6 9.27 -11.94 -3.48
CA GLN A 6 9.76 -11.78 -4.85
C GLN A 6 9.02 -10.63 -5.55
N ILE A 7 9.78 -9.74 -6.17
CA ILE A 7 9.26 -8.63 -6.98
C ILE A 7 9.09 -9.15 -8.41
N SER A 8 7.93 -8.94 -9.03
CA SER A 8 7.68 -9.34 -10.42
C SER A 8 8.61 -8.59 -11.37
N GLU A 9 8.95 -9.19 -12.52
CA GLU A 9 9.82 -8.55 -13.52
C GLU A 9 9.24 -7.21 -14.01
N SER A 10 7.90 -7.12 -14.12
CA SER A 10 7.17 -5.90 -14.44
C SER A 10 7.45 -4.76 -13.46
N LEU A 11 7.48 -5.07 -12.16
CA LEU A 11 7.79 -4.09 -11.11
C LEU A 11 9.28 -3.83 -10.95
N GLN A 12 10.14 -4.82 -11.21
CA GLN A 12 11.58 -4.59 -11.29
C GLN A 12 11.90 -3.58 -12.40
N PHE A 13 11.25 -3.72 -13.56
CA PHE A 13 11.35 -2.74 -14.65
C PHE A 13 10.80 -1.36 -14.24
N TYR A 14 9.63 -1.32 -13.60
CA TYR A 14 9.02 -0.07 -13.12
C TYR A 14 9.94 0.65 -12.12
N PHE A 15 10.42 -0.02 -11.08
CA PHE A 15 11.27 0.60 -10.05
C PHE A 15 12.73 0.83 -10.48
N ALA A 16 13.16 0.38 -11.67
CA ALA A 16 14.54 0.50 -12.11
C ALA A 16 14.98 1.96 -12.27
N ASN A 17 14.12 2.83 -12.80
CA ASN A 17 14.41 4.26 -12.98
C ASN A 17 13.13 5.08 -13.22
N ASN A 18 13.25 6.41 -13.11
CA ASN A 18 12.11 7.33 -13.26
C ASN A 18 11.57 7.41 -14.70
N GLN A 19 12.37 7.09 -15.71
CA GLN A 19 11.92 7.13 -17.11
C GLN A 19 10.94 5.98 -17.39
N ASN A 20 11.25 4.78 -16.89
CA ASN A 20 10.35 3.62 -16.98
C ASN A 20 9.03 3.90 -16.23
N GLN A 21 9.10 4.48 -15.03
CA GLN A 21 7.92 4.86 -14.26
C GLN A 21 7.06 5.83 -15.06
N GLY A 22 7.66 6.94 -15.51
CA GLY A 22 6.95 7.96 -16.28
C GLY A 22 6.28 7.42 -17.53
N ALA A 23 6.93 6.50 -18.27
CA ALA A 23 6.34 5.89 -19.46
C ALA A 23 5.12 5.02 -19.13
N ILE A 24 5.17 4.23 -18.05
CA ILE A 24 4.03 3.40 -17.61
C ILE A 24 2.91 4.30 -17.08
N ASP A 25 3.23 5.29 -16.23
CA ASP A 25 2.28 6.24 -15.66
C ASP A 25 1.56 7.02 -16.76
N GLU A 26 2.29 7.46 -17.79
CA GLU A 26 1.73 8.16 -18.95
C GLU A 26 0.72 7.27 -19.70
N ILE A 27 1.08 6.02 -20.01
CA ILE A 27 0.15 5.08 -20.67
C ILE A 27 -1.08 4.82 -19.79
N LEU A 28 -0.91 4.65 -18.48
CA LEU A 28 -2.02 4.44 -17.55
C LEU A 28 -2.96 5.65 -17.48
N SER A 29 -2.42 6.87 -17.53
CA SER A 29 -3.19 8.12 -17.50
C SER A 29 -4.11 8.32 -18.72
N GLN A 30 -3.80 7.69 -19.86
CA GLN A 30 -4.62 7.76 -21.08
C GLN A 30 -5.91 6.95 -20.91
N LYS A 31 -7.03 7.64 -20.66
CA LYS A 31 -8.36 7.02 -20.53
C LYS A 31 -8.98 6.60 -21.86
N THR A 32 -8.55 7.24 -22.94
CA THR A 32 -9.03 7.01 -24.30
C THR A 32 -7.85 6.86 -25.24
N MET A 33 -8.05 6.10 -26.31
CA MET A 33 -7.05 5.97 -27.37
C MET A 33 -6.82 7.34 -28.05
N PRO A 34 -5.56 7.73 -28.32
CA PRO A 34 -5.27 8.93 -29.10
C PRO A 34 -5.88 8.85 -30.50
N SER A 35 -6.41 9.97 -31.00
CA SER A 35 -7.19 10.01 -32.25
C SER A 35 -6.35 10.05 -33.52
N ASP A 36 -5.05 10.30 -33.40
CA ASP A 36 -4.10 10.56 -34.47
C ASP A 36 -3.21 9.35 -34.81
N LEU A 37 -3.47 8.18 -34.21
CA LEU A 37 -2.73 6.95 -34.47
C LEU A 37 -3.13 6.29 -35.79
N SER A 38 -2.15 5.80 -36.52
CA SER A 38 -2.34 4.85 -37.62
C SER A 38 -2.83 3.48 -37.11
N TRP A 39 -3.34 2.64 -38.01
CA TRP A 39 -3.81 1.30 -37.65
C TRP A 39 -2.75 0.41 -36.98
N GLU A 40 -1.48 0.55 -37.36
CA GLU A 40 -0.38 -0.18 -36.72
C GLU A 40 -0.11 0.34 -35.31
N GLU A 41 -0.07 1.66 -35.14
CA GLU A 41 0.14 2.31 -33.84
C GLU A 41 -1.02 2.03 -32.87
N ILE A 42 -2.24 1.87 -33.36
CA ILE A 42 -3.40 1.42 -32.54
C ILE A 42 -3.11 0.05 -31.93
N GLY A 43 -2.55 -0.89 -32.68
CA GLY A 43 -2.18 -2.22 -32.17
C GLY A 43 -1.14 -2.12 -31.06
N GLN A 44 -0.06 -1.38 -31.34
CA GLN A 44 1.03 -1.15 -30.38
C GLN A 44 0.53 -0.45 -29.10
N PHE A 45 -0.36 0.54 -29.23
CA PHE A 45 -0.95 1.24 -28.09
C PHE A 45 -1.75 0.28 -27.19
N ASN A 46 -2.57 -0.60 -27.76
CA ASN A 46 -3.35 -1.56 -26.97
C ASN A 46 -2.46 -2.57 -26.24
N GLU A 47 -1.40 -3.05 -26.88
CA GLU A 47 -0.41 -3.93 -26.24
C GLU A 47 0.34 -3.22 -25.11
N ALA A 48 0.73 -1.96 -25.32
CA ALA A 48 1.36 -1.12 -24.32
C ALA A 48 0.42 -0.86 -23.14
N LYS A 49 -0.86 -0.56 -23.41
CA LYS A 49 -1.88 -0.34 -22.38
C LYS A 49 -2.12 -1.60 -21.55
N LEU A 50 -2.22 -2.77 -22.18
CA LEU A 50 -2.38 -4.04 -21.46
C LEU A 50 -1.15 -4.34 -20.59
N SER A 51 0.05 -4.12 -21.12
CA SER A 51 1.32 -4.25 -20.38
C SER A 51 1.35 -3.33 -19.16
N ALA A 52 0.94 -2.08 -19.31
CA ALA A 52 0.89 -1.11 -18.22
C ALA A 52 -0.14 -1.50 -17.14
N LEU A 53 -1.32 -2.01 -17.53
CA LEU A 53 -2.32 -2.54 -16.60
C LEU A 53 -1.80 -3.77 -15.84
N ASN A 54 -0.97 -4.61 -16.47
CA ASN A 54 -0.32 -5.73 -15.78
C ASN A 54 0.67 -5.24 -14.71
N VAL A 55 1.44 -4.17 -14.97
CA VAL A 55 2.29 -3.53 -13.95
C VAL A 55 1.45 -3.07 -12.76
N GLN A 56 0.32 -2.42 -13.04
CA GLN A 56 -0.61 -1.95 -12.00
C GLN A 56 -1.17 -3.10 -11.14
N LEU A 57 -1.59 -4.19 -11.78
CA LEU A 57 -2.05 -5.39 -11.10
C LEU A 57 -0.95 -6.03 -10.25
N ASP A 58 0.26 -6.12 -10.77
CA ASP A 58 1.38 -6.69 -10.03
C ASP A 58 1.76 -5.81 -8.83
N TYR A 59 1.66 -4.48 -8.94
CA TYR A 59 1.84 -3.56 -7.82
C TYR A 59 0.82 -3.82 -6.72
N TRP A 60 -0.46 -3.96 -7.07
CA TRP A 60 -1.50 -4.34 -6.11
C TRP A 60 -1.18 -5.68 -5.41
N LYS A 61 -0.74 -6.70 -6.16
CA LYS A 61 -0.37 -8.01 -5.59
C LYS A 61 0.82 -7.89 -4.63
N LEU A 62 1.83 -7.10 -4.99
CA LEU A 62 2.99 -6.85 -4.15
C LEU A 62 2.56 -6.22 -2.82
N LEU A 63 1.78 -5.13 -2.86
CA LEU A 63 1.33 -4.45 -1.65
C LEU A 63 0.41 -5.34 -0.80
N HIS A 64 -0.48 -6.12 -1.42
CA HIS A 64 -1.29 -7.09 -0.70
C HIS A 64 -0.43 -8.15 0.00
N HIS A 65 0.63 -8.64 -0.64
CA HIS A 65 1.57 -9.58 -0.04
C HIS A 65 2.34 -8.96 1.13
N ILE A 66 2.86 -7.74 0.95
CA ILE A 66 3.52 -6.98 2.02
C ILE A 66 2.56 -6.78 3.20
N TRP A 67 1.31 -6.39 2.93
CA TRP A 67 0.29 -6.20 3.97
C TRP A 67 0.04 -7.50 4.73
N ASN A 68 -0.16 -8.62 4.04
CA ASN A 68 -0.42 -9.91 4.68
C ASN A 68 0.74 -10.35 5.57
N MET A 69 1.97 -10.04 5.18
CA MET A 69 3.16 -10.45 5.93
C MET A 69 3.52 -9.51 7.08
N THR A 70 3.01 -8.28 7.05
CA THR A 70 3.20 -7.28 8.10
C THR A 70 1.95 -7.22 8.98
N TRP A 71 0.98 -6.40 8.61
CA TRP A 71 -0.27 -6.21 9.36
C TRP A 71 -1.12 -7.47 9.46
N GLY A 72 -1.15 -8.29 8.41
CA GLY A 72 -1.94 -9.52 8.40
C GLY A 72 -1.48 -10.56 9.41
N THR A 73 -0.21 -10.53 9.82
CA THR A 73 0.32 -11.39 10.90
C THR A 73 0.24 -10.73 12.27
N ALA A 74 0.28 -9.39 12.34
CA ALA A 74 0.27 -8.64 13.59
C ALA A 74 -1.13 -8.41 14.18
N ILE A 75 -2.18 -8.30 13.34
CA ILE A 75 -3.54 -8.03 13.80
C ILE A 75 -4.22 -9.31 14.29
N ASP A 76 -4.67 -9.29 15.54
CA ASP A 76 -5.42 -10.39 16.16
C ASP A 76 -6.90 -10.38 15.75
N LEU A 77 -7.27 -11.22 14.79
CA LEU A 77 -8.64 -11.35 14.29
C LEU A 77 -9.64 -11.89 15.32
N SER A 78 -9.20 -12.40 16.48
CA SER A 78 -10.12 -12.72 17.58
C SER A 78 -10.62 -11.47 18.30
N ARG A 79 -9.91 -10.34 18.17
CA ARG A 79 -10.25 -9.04 18.75
C ARG A 79 -10.81 -8.07 17.72
N TYR A 80 -10.15 -7.95 16.57
CA TYR A 80 -10.43 -6.95 15.55
C TYR A 80 -11.29 -7.53 14.44
N GLN A 81 -12.43 -6.90 14.15
CA GLN A 81 -13.35 -7.36 13.11
C GLN A 81 -13.05 -6.63 11.79
N PRO A 82 -12.71 -7.32 10.69
CA PRO A 82 -12.50 -6.66 9.40
C PRO A 82 -13.77 -5.93 8.95
N VAL A 83 -13.63 -4.71 8.43
CA VAL A 83 -14.77 -4.02 7.81
C VAL A 83 -15.23 -4.78 6.55
N SER A 84 -16.52 -4.71 6.27
CA SER A 84 -17.11 -5.33 5.07
C SER A 84 -16.49 -4.76 3.79
N PRO A 85 -16.29 -5.57 2.72
CA PRO A 85 -15.86 -5.08 1.41
C PRO A 85 -16.73 -3.93 0.85
N MET A 86 -18.02 -3.89 1.20
CA MET A 86 -18.92 -2.80 0.78
C MET A 86 -18.51 -1.42 1.32
N PHE A 87 -17.81 -1.37 2.45
CA PHE A 87 -17.28 -0.13 3.02
C PHE A 87 -16.36 0.61 2.05
N TYR A 88 -15.49 -0.12 1.36
CA TYR A 88 -14.52 0.45 0.42
C TYR A 88 -15.18 0.95 -0.87
N ALA A 89 -16.34 0.38 -1.24
CA ALA A 89 -17.11 0.82 -2.39
C ALA A 89 -17.82 2.17 -2.12
N SER A 90 -18.27 2.40 -0.89
CA SER A 90 -19.13 3.55 -0.55
C SER A 90 -18.38 4.84 -0.18
N ARG A 91 -17.13 4.77 0.30
CA ARG A 91 -16.42 5.93 0.85
C ARG A 91 -15.93 6.92 -0.22
N LYS A 92 -15.18 6.44 -1.23
CA LYS A 92 -14.70 7.26 -2.36
C LYS A 92 -14.68 6.54 -3.72
N GLY A 93 -15.47 5.46 -3.85
CA GLY A 93 -15.61 4.75 -5.12
C GLY A 93 -14.52 3.70 -5.37
N ASN A 94 -14.55 2.63 -4.57
CA ASN A 94 -13.75 1.41 -4.73
C ASN A 94 -12.28 1.55 -4.27
N GLU A 95 -12.06 2.00 -3.02
CA GLU A 95 -10.74 2.27 -2.40
C GLU A 95 -9.83 1.03 -2.19
N ASN A 96 -10.13 -0.08 -2.87
CA ASN A 96 -9.29 -1.28 -2.92
C ASN A 96 -9.10 -1.80 -4.35
N SER A 97 -9.52 -1.04 -5.36
CA SER A 97 -9.30 -1.37 -6.76
C SER A 97 -7.82 -1.24 -7.14
N VAL A 98 -7.45 -1.86 -8.25
CA VAL A 98 -6.10 -1.79 -8.79
C VAL A 98 -5.72 -0.34 -9.12
N GLU A 99 -6.67 0.45 -9.63
CA GLU A 99 -6.48 1.87 -9.93
C GLU A 99 -6.28 2.71 -8.68
N TRP A 100 -7.12 2.53 -7.65
CA TRP A 100 -6.97 3.27 -6.40
C TRP A 100 -5.62 3.00 -5.73
N VAL A 101 -5.24 1.72 -5.63
CA VAL A 101 -3.99 1.32 -4.96
C VAL A 101 -2.77 1.84 -5.71
N TRP A 102 -2.83 1.96 -7.04
CA TRP A 102 -1.78 2.57 -7.84
C TRP A 102 -1.55 4.05 -7.51
N ASP A 103 -2.63 4.82 -7.39
CA ASP A 103 -2.56 6.26 -7.14
C ASP A 103 -2.35 6.60 -5.66
N CYS A 104 -2.60 5.65 -4.75
CA CYS A 104 -2.58 5.85 -3.31
C CYS A 104 -1.74 4.76 -2.61
N TYR A 105 -2.40 3.95 -1.78
CA TYR A 105 -1.79 2.90 -0.97
C TYR A 105 -2.76 1.74 -0.82
N PHE A 106 -2.23 0.58 -0.45
CA PHE A 106 -3.06 -0.57 -0.08
C PHE A 106 -3.44 -0.45 1.40
N TYR A 107 -4.70 -0.72 1.76
CA TYR A 107 -5.09 -0.73 3.17
C TYR A 107 -6.21 -1.69 3.51
N LYS A 108 -6.29 -2.05 4.79
CA LYS A 108 -7.47 -2.70 5.38
C LYS A 108 -7.87 -1.97 6.65
N ALA A 109 -9.17 -1.91 6.90
CA ALA A 109 -9.74 -1.36 8.11
C ALA A 109 -10.40 -2.44 8.99
N PHE A 110 -10.37 -2.21 10.30
CA PHE A 110 -10.90 -3.11 11.31
C PHE A 110 -11.69 -2.33 12.36
N GLU A 111 -12.82 -2.86 12.77
CA GLU A 111 -13.63 -2.36 13.88
C GLU A 111 -13.18 -3.01 15.20
N PHE A 112 -13.07 -2.20 16.25
CA PHE A 112 -12.85 -2.65 17.62
C PHE A 112 -13.46 -1.68 18.62
N LYS A 113 -14.46 -2.14 19.38
CA LYS A 113 -15.25 -1.28 20.28
C LYS A 113 -15.80 -0.06 19.50
N ASN A 114 -15.40 1.15 19.89
CA ASN A 114 -15.81 2.41 19.29
C ASN A 114 -14.70 3.00 18.40
N TYR A 115 -13.74 2.17 17.98
CA TYR A 115 -12.62 2.57 17.14
C TYR A 115 -12.61 1.82 15.81
N ARG A 116 -12.16 2.51 14.77
CA ARG A 116 -11.79 1.90 13.51
C ARG A 116 -10.30 2.09 13.26
N ILE A 117 -9.60 0.99 13.04
CA ILE A 117 -8.15 0.98 12.82
C ILE A 117 -7.89 0.73 11.35
N TYR A 118 -7.08 1.59 10.75
CA TYR A 118 -6.66 1.50 9.37
C TYR A 118 -5.20 1.11 9.34
N THR A 119 -4.88 0.04 8.63
CA THR A 119 -3.49 -0.41 8.42
C THR A 119 -3.15 -0.31 6.94
N VAL A 120 -2.11 0.46 6.64
CA VAL A 120 -1.75 0.86 5.28
C VAL A 120 -0.35 0.37 4.92
N CYS A 121 -0.09 0.17 3.63
CA CYS A 121 1.25 0.01 3.08
C CYS A 121 1.36 0.61 1.67
N CYS A 122 2.55 1.11 1.35
CA CYS A 122 2.89 1.63 0.03
C CYS A 122 4.34 1.27 -0.33
N ALA A 123 4.68 1.39 -1.61
CA ALA A 123 6.05 1.18 -2.06
C ALA A 123 6.39 2.10 -3.23
N ASP A 124 7.46 2.88 -3.10
CA ASP A 124 7.94 3.71 -4.20
C ASP A 124 9.47 3.71 -4.28
N SER A 125 10.01 4.13 -5.42
CA SER A 125 11.46 4.08 -5.69
C SER A 125 12.28 5.03 -4.81
N LYS A 126 11.68 6.10 -4.26
CA LYS A 126 12.34 7.10 -3.41
C LYS A 126 12.26 6.73 -1.92
N SER A 127 11.09 6.31 -1.47
CA SER A 127 10.79 6.03 -0.05
C SER A 127 11.02 4.57 0.31
N GLY A 128 11.09 3.66 -0.67
CA GLY A 128 11.11 2.22 -0.41
C GLY A 128 9.73 1.71 -0.02
N VAL A 129 9.69 0.58 0.69
CA VAL A 129 8.45 0.04 1.26
C VAL A 129 8.18 0.71 2.61
N GLN A 130 6.96 1.20 2.80
CA GLN A 130 6.51 1.76 4.07
C GLN A 130 5.22 1.08 4.53
N ILE A 131 5.06 1.01 5.85
CA ILE A 131 3.78 0.70 6.48
C ILE A 131 3.33 1.89 7.32
N GLY A 132 2.03 2.02 7.49
CA GLY A 132 1.43 3.06 8.30
C GLY A 132 0.17 2.57 8.98
N PHE A 133 -0.33 3.39 9.88
CA PHE A 133 -1.65 3.19 10.47
C PHE A 133 -2.25 4.50 10.98
N PHE A 134 -3.56 4.48 11.14
CA PHE A 134 -4.29 5.48 11.92
C PHE A 134 -5.51 4.85 12.56
N VAL A 135 -6.03 5.50 13.60
CA VAL A 135 -7.24 5.07 14.30
C VAL A 135 -8.24 6.21 14.26
N GLU A 136 -9.49 5.89 13.92
CA GLU A 136 -10.64 6.78 14.04
C GLU A 136 -11.46 6.38 15.26
N ASP A 137 -12.07 7.34 15.95
CA ASP A 137 -13.09 7.10 16.97
C ASP A 137 -14.50 6.98 16.37
N GLU A 138 -15.52 6.91 17.23
CA GLU A 138 -16.94 6.81 16.83
C GLU A 138 -17.45 8.04 16.07
N ASN A 139 -16.79 9.19 16.20
CA ASN A 139 -17.11 10.42 15.49
C ASN A 139 -16.38 10.54 14.15
N SER A 140 -15.61 9.51 13.76
CA SER A 140 -14.72 9.53 12.60
C SER A 140 -13.63 10.59 12.70
N GLU A 141 -13.26 10.98 13.92
CA GLU A 141 -12.11 11.85 14.18
C GLU A 141 -10.88 10.98 14.38
N TYR A 142 -9.73 11.44 13.88
CA TYR A 142 -8.48 10.73 14.14
C TYR A 142 -8.18 10.76 15.65
N ALA A 143 -7.88 9.59 16.18
CA ALA A 143 -7.75 9.37 17.60
C ALA A 143 -6.53 8.51 17.90
N ILE A 144 -5.92 8.73 19.06
CA ILE A 144 -4.96 7.86 19.77
C ILE A 144 -3.68 7.38 19.05
N SER A 145 -3.57 7.41 17.72
CA SER A 145 -2.38 6.97 16.96
C SER A 145 -1.12 7.68 17.48
N ASN A 146 -1.24 9.00 17.68
CA ASN A 146 -0.18 9.85 18.20
C ASN A 146 0.11 9.71 19.70
N GLN A 147 -0.80 9.06 20.43
CA GLN A 147 -0.64 8.81 21.86
C GLN A 147 0.07 7.48 22.12
N LEU A 148 0.27 6.65 21.09
CA LEU A 148 1.02 5.41 21.23
C LEU A 148 2.51 5.71 21.40
N VAL A 149 3.13 5.07 22.39
CA VAL A 149 4.59 5.09 22.58
C VAL A 149 5.17 4.03 21.65
N LEU A 150 5.82 4.49 20.58
CA LEU A 150 6.45 3.65 19.56
C LEU A 150 7.93 4.00 19.41
N SER A 151 8.67 3.15 18.74
CA SER A 151 10.08 3.29 18.42
C SER A 151 10.32 4.49 17.49
N GLU A 152 11.57 4.94 17.44
CA GLU A 152 11.99 6.01 16.54
C GLU A 152 11.89 5.66 15.04
N SER A 153 11.52 4.43 14.70
CA SER A 153 11.27 4.02 13.31
C SER A 153 10.00 4.64 12.72
N TRP A 154 9.13 5.18 13.58
CA TRP A 154 7.90 5.85 13.19
C TRP A 154 8.12 7.37 13.09
N LEU A 155 7.59 7.96 12.03
CA LEU A 155 7.50 9.41 11.90
C LEU A 155 6.37 9.94 12.78
N GLU A 156 6.57 11.14 13.33
CA GLU A 156 5.48 11.88 13.96
C GLU A 156 4.40 12.16 12.91
N ALA A 157 3.13 12.01 13.29
CA ALA A 157 2.07 12.09 12.32
C ALA A 157 1.77 13.53 11.89
N GLU A 158 1.64 13.73 10.58
CA GLU A 158 0.84 14.83 10.04
C GLU A 158 -0.60 14.32 9.95
N ASN A 159 -1.55 14.96 10.65
CA ASN A 159 -2.97 14.54 10.73
C ASN A 159 -3.20 13.15 11.35
N ASP A 160 -2.48 12.80 12.42
CA ASP A 160 -2.67 11.54 13.21
C ASP A 160 -2.48 10.22 12.43
N GLU A 161 -2.00 10.27 11.19
CA GLU A 161 -1.48 9.14 10.43
C GLU A 161 0.00 8.91 10.70
N ARG A 162 0.35 7.73 11.24
CA ARG A 162 1.74 7.37 11.49
C ARG A 162 2.28 6.50 10.37
N TRP A 163 3.45 6.87 9.87
CA TRP A 163 4.16 6.15 8.83
C TRP A 163 5.57 5.77 9.31
N THR A 164 6.07 4.62 8.89
CA THR A 164 7.48 4.27 9.10
C THR A 164 8.40 5.20 8.30
N LYS A 165 9.59 5.48 8.83
CA LYS A 165 10.62 6.28 8.14
C LYS A 165 10.91 5.74 6.73
N ASN A 166 11.23 6.65 5.82
CA ASN A 166 11.65 6.28 4.47
C ASN A 166 12.91 5.40 4.51
N LYS A 167 13.06 4.56 3.50
CA LYS A 167 14.27 3.80 3.17
C LYS A 167 14.65 2.70 4.17
N LEU A 168 13.77 2.37 5.12
CA LEU A 168 13.95 1.21 6.01
C LEU A 168 13.99 -0.11 5.24
N VAL A 169 13.19 -0.24 4.18
CA VAL A 169 13.22 -1.37 3.24
C VAL A 169 13.28 -0.82 1.82
N GLN A 170 14.38 -1.09 1.10
CA GLN A 170 14.57 -0.64 -0.28
C GLN A 170 13.80 -1.53 -1.27
N ILE A 171 13.29 -0.92 -2.34
CA ILE A 171 12.65 -1.66 -3.45
C ILE A 171 13.33 -1.41 -4.80
N ALA A 172 13.88 -0.22 -5.03
CA ALA A 172 14.56 0.12 -6.26
C ALA A 172 15.79 -0.77 -6.49
N GLY A 173 15.88 -1.35 -7.69
CA GLY A 173 16.96 -2.27 -8.08
C GLY A 173 16.97 -3.62 -7.37
N GLN A 174 15.91 -3.96 -6.62
CA GLN A 174 15.82 -5.23 -5.92
C GLN A 174 15.01 -6.26 -6.73
N THR A 175 15.36 -7.54 -6.59
CA THR A 175 14.58 -8.67 -7.12
C THR A 175 13.67 -9.29 -6.04
N ASN A 176 14.00 -9.05 -4.78
CA ASN A 176 13.27 -9.50 -3.60
C ASN A 176 13.30 -8.42 -2.53
N VAL A 177 12.27 -8.35 -1.70
CA VAL A 177 12.20 -7.44 -0.56
C VAL A 177 12.08 -8.25 0.73
N ASN A 178 12.94 -7.93 1.72
CA ASN A 178 12.84 -8.46 3.06
C ASN A 178 11.97 -7.51 3.91
N ILE A 179 10.88 -8.03 4.46
CA ILE A 179 9.91 -7.25 5.26
C ILE A 179 9.99 -7.51 6.76
N ASP A 180 10.98 -8.26 7.25
CA ASP A 180 11.07 -8.69 8.65
C ASP A 180 11.07 -7.50 9.62
N LEU A 181 11.79 -6.43 9.25
CA LEU A 181 11.80 -5.18 10.00
C LEU A 181 10.40 -4.57 10.10
N LEU A 182 9.69 -4.48 8.98
CA LEU A 182 8.32 -3.92 8.93
C LEU A 182 7.33 -4.81 9.68
N ALA A 183 7.48 -6.13 9.62
CA ALA A 183 6.67 -7.06 10.40
C ALA A 183 6.89 -6.87 11.91
N GLY A 184 8.14 -6.65 12.34
CA GLY A 184 8.44 -6.27 13.73
C GLY A 184 7.75 -4.98 14.17
N LEU A 185 7.77 -3.95 13.32
CA LEU A 185 7.11 -2.67 13.57
C LEU A 185 5.57 -2.79 13.59
N ALA A 186 4.98 -3.62 12.73
CA ALA A 186 3.55 -3.90 12.77
C ALA A 186 3.13 -4.56 14.10
N ASN A 187 3.93 -5.51 14.61
CA ASN A 187 3.71 -6.15 15.91
C ASN A 187 3.87 -5.19 17.08
N GLU A 188 4.80 -4.23 16.98
CA GLU A 188 4.95 -3.15 17.96
C GLU A 188 3.64 -2.35 18.09
N VAL A 189 3.06 -1.93 16.96
CA VAL A 189 1.79 -1.18 16.95
C VAL A 189 0.64 -2.04 17.48
N ALA A 190 0.52 -3.30 17.05
CA ALA A 190 -0.51 -4.20 17.56
C ALA A 190 -0.44 -4.36 19.09
N SER A 191 0.77 -4.46 19.64
CA SER A 191 1.01 -4.55 21.08
C SER A 191 0.66 -3.24 21.81
N ALA A 192 1.02 -2.09 21.24
CA ALA A 192 0.70 -0.78 21.80
C ALA A 192 -0.82 -0.51 21.81
N LEU A 193 -1.51 -0.85 20.71
CA LEU A 193 -2.97 -0.77 20.63
C LEU A 193 -3.61 -1.69 21.67
N ALA A 194 -3.15 -2.93 21.81
CA ALA A 194 -3.69 -3.88 22.78
C ALA A 194 -3.63 -3.40 24.25
N GLN A 195 -2.67 -2.53 24.59
CA GLN A 195 -2.53 -1.93 25.92
C GLN A 195 -3.38 -0.67 26.11
N ARG A 196 -3.72 0.02 25.03
CA ARG A 196 -4.43 1.30 25.06
C ARG A 196 -5.94 1.17 24.93
N ILE A 197 -6.41 0.21 24.14
CA ILE A 197 -7.83 0.02 23.79
C ILE A 197 -8.38 -1.37 24.14
#